data_AF-A0A968KL56-F1
#
_entry.id   AF-A0A968KL56-F1
#
_cell.length_a   1.000
_cell.length_b   1.000
_cell.length_c   1.000
_cell.angle_alpha   90.00
_cell.angle_beta   90.00
_cell.angle_gamma   90.00
#
_symmetry.space_group_name_H-M   'P 1'
#
loop_
_entity.id
_entity.type
_entity.pdbx_description
1 polymer ?
#
loop_
_entity_poly.entity_id
_entity_poly.type
_entity_poly.pdbx_seq_one_letter_code
_entity_poly.pdbx_strand_id
1 'polypeptide(L)' 'MDINILIIDCPGCGVKNRVKAYTADRIPVCAKCGTRLVEEENNEAHARYADHLKKFYDLPDFNARDPE' A
#
# COMPACT_ATOMS: atom_id res chain seq x y z
N MET A 1 -13.72 0.03 5.14
CA MET A 1 -12.73 -1.06 5.05
C MET A 1 -11.37 -0.42 4.84
N ASP A 2 -10.35 -0.80 5.63
CA ASP A 2 -8.98 -0.31 5.47
C ASP A 2 -8.29 -1.08 4.33
N ILE A 3 -8.54 -0.67 3.08
CA ILE A 3 -8.18 -1.44 1.86
C ILE A 3 -6.67 -1.36 1.53
N ASN A 4 -5.88 -0.55 2.23
CA ASN A 4 -4.48 -0.27 1.86
C ASN A 4 -3.45 -0.82 2.86
N ILE A 5 -3.60 -2.06 3.33
CA ILE A 5 -2.57 -2.71 4.14
C ILE A 5 -1.66 -3.54 3.23
N LEU A 6 -0.49 -2.99 2.89
CA LEU A 6 0.57 -3.73 2.21
C LEU A 6 1.40 -4.51 3.21
N ILE A 7 1.67 -5.79 2.90
CA ILE A 7 2.53 -6.66 3.72
C ILE A 7 3.87 -6.78 3.01
N ILE A 8 4.94 -6.35 3.67
CA ILE A 8 6.30 -6.35 3.12
C ILE A 8 7.21 -7.14 4.04
N ASP A 9 7.99 -8.03 3.45
CA ASP A 9 9.01 -8.78 4.16
C ASP A 9 10.25 -7.90 4.39
N CYS A 10 10.74 -7.85 5.62
CA CYS A 10 11.92 -7.07 5.93
C CYS A 10 13.19 -7.74 5.35
N PRO A 11 14.03 -7.04 4.58
CA PRO A 11 15.25 -7.61 4.02
C PRO A 11 16.30 -7.95 5.10
N GLY A 12 16.25 -7.29 6.25
CA GLY A 12 17.19 -7.53 7.35
C GLY A 12 16.83 -8.70 8.27
N CYS A 13 15.54 -8.87 8.59
CA CYS A 13 15.11 -9.85 9.59
C CYS A 13 14.04 -10.85 9.11
N GLY A 14 13.56 -10.72 7.87
CA GLY A 14 12.56 -11.62 7.26
C GLY A 14 11.15 -11.51 7.84
N VAL A 15 10.89 -10.55 8.73
CA VAL A 15 9.57 -10.39 9.34
C VAL A 15 8.62 -9.64 8.41
N LYS A 16 7.38 -10.13 8.33
CA LYS A 16 6.25 -9.49 7.64
C LYS A 16 5.81 -8.24 8.38
N ASN A 17 6.02 -7.07 7.79
CA ASN A 17 5.58 -5.79 8.31
C ASN A 17 4.34 -5.31 7.55
N ARG A 18 3.32 -4.84 8.28
CA ARG A 18 2.08 -4.29 7.72
C ARG A 18 2.20 -2.77 7.61
N VAL A 19 2.29 -2.25 6.39
CA VAL A 19 2.36 -0.83 6.10
C VAL A 19 0.96 -0.33 5.75
N LYS A 20 0.42 0.57 6.58
CA LYS A 20 -0.96 1.11 6.44
C LYS A 20 -1.06 2.28 5.46
N ALA A 21 0.02 3.02 5.27
CA ALA A 21 0.03 4.21 4.43
C ALA A 21 1.41 4.40 3.83
N TYR A 22 1.44 4.62 2.51
CA TYR A 22 2.59 5.10 1.79
C TYR A 22 2.46 6.62 1.63
N THR A 23 3.44 7.35 2.13
CA THR A 23 3.64 8.78 1.84
C THR A 23 5.04 8.93 1.27
N ALA A 24 5.19 9.68 0.17
CA ALA A 24 6.50 9.90 -0.45
C ALA A 24 7.55 10.38 0.56
N ASP A 25 7.12 11.18 1.55
CA ASP A 25 7.98 11.77 2.58
C ASP A 25 8.35 10.82 3.75
N ARG A 26 7.75 9.62 3.84
CA ARG A 26 8.06 8.68 4.94
C ARG A 26 8.29 7.26 4.42
N ILE A 27 9.53 6.81 4.55
CA ILE A 27 9.94 5.44 4.25
C ILE A 27 9.55 4.54 5.42
N PRO A 28 8.80 3.45 5.20
CA PRO A 28 8.43 2.53 6.25
C PRO A 28 9.64 1.75 6.75
N VAL A 29 9.79 1.67 8.07
CA VAL A 29 10.84 0.92 8.75
C VAL A 29 10.29 -0.32 9.42
N CYS A 30 11.11 -1.35 9.54
CA CYS A 30 10.73 -2.57 10.23
C CYS A 30 10.53 -2.29 11.73
N ALA A 31 9.39 -2.70 12.28
CA ALA A 31 9.11 -2.53 13.71
C ALA A 31 10.02 -3.37 14.62
N LYS A 32 10.66 -4.42 14.07
CA LYS A 32 11.52 -5.33 14.84
C LYS A 32 12.99 -4.90 14.84
N CYS A 33 13.54 -4.58 13.68
CA CYS A 33 14.98 -4.30 13.53
C CYS A 33 15.29 -2.86 13.11
N GLY A 34 14.28 -2.03 12.80
CA GLY A 34 14.46 -0.65 12.36
C GLY A 34 14.99 -0.49 10.94
N THR A 35 15.28 -1.58 10.22
CA THR A 35 15.75 -1.53 8.83
C THR A 35 14.67 -0.96 7.92
N ARG A 36 15.07 -0.10 6.97
CA ARG A 36 14.18 0.40 5.91
C ARG A 36 13.62 -0.78 5.12
N LEU A 37 12.30 -0.83 4.95
CA LEU A 37 11.63 -1.96 4.27
C LEU A 37 11.71 -1.84 2.75
N VAL A 38 11.84 -0.62 2.24
CA VAL A 38 11.91 -0.29 0.82
C VAL A 38 12.90 0.85 0.60
N GLU A 39 13.42 0.95 -0.62
CA GLU A 39 14.20 2.09 -1.10
C GLU A 39 13.28 3.26 -1.51
N GLU A 40 13.85 4.46 -1.64
CA GLU A 40 13.11 5.69 -1.93
C GLU A 40 12.32 5.62 -3.25
N GLU A 41 12.95 5.08 -4.31
CA GLU A 41 12.32 4.90 -5.62
C GLU A 41 11.07 3.99 -5.56
N ASN A 42 11.19 2.85 -4.85
CA ASN A 42 10.06 1.95 -4.65
C ASN A 42 8.98 2.57 -3.76
N ASN A 43 9.35 3.36 -2.76
CA ASN A 43 8.40 4.08 -1.90
C ASN A 43 7.55 5.08 -2.70
N GLU A 44 8.15 5.82 -3.62
CA GLU A 44 7.45 6.74 -4.52
C GLU A 44 6.51 6.00 -5.48
N ALA A 45 6.95 4.90 -6.08
CA ALA A 45 6.13 4.09 -6.97
C ALA A 45 4.88 3.56 -6.24
N HIS A 46 5.05 3.06 -5.02
CA HIS A 46 3.92 2.61 -4.19
C HIS A 46 3.00 3.75 -3.77
N ALA A 47 3.53 4.93 -3.46
CA ALA A 47 2.72 6.11 -3.12
C ALA A 47 1.86 6.58 -4.31
N ARG A 48 2.43 6.63 -5.53
CA ARG A 48 1.69 6.97 -6.76
C ARG A 48 0.61 5.93 -7.05
N TYR A 49 0.92 4.64 -6.90
CA TYR A 49 -0.05 3.58 -7.11
C TYR A 49 -1.21 3.67 -6.11
N ALA A 50 -0.93 3.92 -4.83
CA ALA A 50 -1.95 4.10 -3.81
C ALA A 50 -2.86 5.31 -4.06
N ASP A 51 -2.30 6.44 -4.55
CA ASP A 51 -3.09 7.61 -4.95
C ASP A 51 -4.02 7.31 -6.13
N HIS A 52 -3.51 6.60 -7.14
CA HIS A 52 -4.28 6.24 -8.33
C HIS A 52 -5.39 5.21 -8.03
N LEU A 53 -5.15 4.28 -7.10
CA LEU A 53 -6.16 3.29 -6.71
C LEU A 53 -7.36 3.94 -6.02
N LYS A 54 -7.14 4.99 -5.22
CA LYS A 54 -8.23 5.79 -4.63
C LYS A 54 -9.16 6.36 -5.69
N LYS A 55 -8.63 6.82 -6.83
CA LYS A 55 -9.43 7.42 -7.91
C LYS A 55 -10.33 6.41 -8.63
N PHE A 56 -9.96 5.13 -8.64
CA PHE A 56 -10.79 4.07 -9.24
C PHE A 56 -11.92 3.59 -8.32
N TYR A 57 -11.74 3.69 -7.00
CA TYR A 57 -12.77 3.26 -6.03
C TYR A 57 -14.01 4.17 -6.00
N ASP A 58 -13.92 5.40 -6.51
CA ASP A 58 -15.07 6.32 -6.64
C ASP A 58 -15.91 6.07 -7.91
N LEU A 59 -15.60 5.04 -8.69
CA LEU A 59 -16.48 4.62 -9.77
C LEU A 59 -17.74 3.98 -9.17
N PRO A 60 -18.94 4.45 -9.53
CA PRO A 60 -20.16 3.80 -9.08
C PRO A 60 -20.15 2.34 -9.56
N ASP A 61 -20.46 1.41 -8.65
CA ASP A 61 -20.65 0.01 -8.99
C ASP A 61 -21.81 -0.09 -10.00
N PHE A 62 -21.49 -0.17 -11.29
CA PHE A 62 -22.45 -0.51 -12.34
C PHE A 62 -22.70 -2.03 -12.28
N ASN A 63 -23.18 -2.53 -11.14
CA ASN A 63 -23.72 -3.88 -11.06
C ASN A 63 -25.18 -3.86 -11.56
N ALA A 64 -25.38 -3.36 -12.78
CA ALA A 64 -26.62 -3.48 -13.53
C ALA A 64 -26.78 -4.94 -13.93
N ARG A 65 -27.27 -5.75 -12.99
CA ARG A 65 -28.02 -6.95 -13.35
C ARG A 65 -29.43 -6.49 -13.65
N ASP A 66 -29.73 -6.30 -14.92
CA ASP A 66 -31.11 -6.19 -15.38
C ASP A 66 -31.90 -7.41 -14.86
N PRO A 67 -33.00 -7.19 -14.12
CA PRO A 67 -33.93 -8.26 -13.84
C PRO A 67 -34.87 -8.40 -15.04
N GLU A 68 -34.68 -9.45 -15.84
CA GLU A 68 -35.72 -10.01 -16.73
C GLU A 68 -36.39 -11.22 -16.06
#